data_AF-A0A7C1IKR9-F1
#
_entry.id   AF-A0A7C1IKR9-F1
#
_cell.length_a   1.000
_cell.length_b   1.000
_cell.length_c   1.000
_cell.angle_alpha   90.00
_cell.angle_beta   90.00
_cell.angle_gamma   90.00
#
_symmetry.space_group_name_H-M   'P 1'
#
loop_
_entity.id
_entity.type
_entity.pdbx_description
1 polymer ?
#
loop_
_entity_poly.entity_id
_entity_poly.type
_entity_poly.pdbx_seq_one_letter_code
_entity_poly.pdbx_strand_id
1 'polypeptide(L)'
;MFPDEFKDTLVRLAETDEDIRTLLGLFAVLKSYTTEESLAKNFTALTGKDCRDPLRVLKRWEILKVGANDEYLCLSGYEDIFNETIAAYAPQPGDLQHFLERALAEGDLAALKMLELLVKIGKLGICGFSQYELLRRDLSSIFSSSAFRRVEEQFIKERSALYGKRRDTEFLALFLSESDLEPVKQRFYAWKQEQLAASPMVTQLEKMLKEQVADARRGIRDYRTNLATQAGMSAEEFEDTVGYFSGFDVDDTSFFFTSNMIVGKDKLYVAVTDQLSSFDILDWKDYPVLFVLEETPKWLGDMNNVFANAYPKLKDRKIALVVPGRVGYANYEQRLLSDLVERLGVDELKELPRALKQDETAVGSQVRPRPES
;
A
#
# COMPACT_ATOMS: atom_id res chain seq x y z
N MET A 1 18.34 -26.70 33.43
CA MET A 1 17.13 -27.46 33.04
C MET A 1 17.56 -28.46 31.97
N PHE A 2 17.16 -29.73 32.03
CA PHE A 2 17.43 -30.66 30.92
C PHE A 2 16.42 -30.47 29.78
N PRO A 3 16.72 -30.87 28.54
CA PRO A 3 15.81 -30.74 27.39
C PRO A 3 14.39 -31.30 27.62
N ASP A 4 14.30 -32.49 28.23
CA ASP A 4 13.00 -33.12 28.54
C ASP A 4 12.23 -32.35 29.62
N GLU A 5 12.93 -31.89 30.67
CA GLU A 5 12.33 -31.07 31.73
C GLU A 5 11.82 -29.72 31.19
N PHE A 6 12.52 -29.16 30.19
CA PHE A 6 12.11 -27.94 29.49
C PHE A 6 10.82 -28.17 28.71
N LYS A 7 10.77 -29.25 27.92
CA LYS A 7 9.57 -29.64 27.16
C LYS A 7 8.38 -29.88 28.09
N ASP A 8 8.55 -30.67 29.14
CA ASP A 8 7.49 -30.98 30.10
C ASP A 8 6.98 -29.74 30.81
N THR A 9 7.87 -28.82 31.19
CA THR A 9 7.48 -27.55 31.81
C THR A 9 6.69 -26.68 30.83
N LEU A 10 7.14 -26.58 29.58
CA LEU A 10 6.48 -25.81 28.53
C LEU A 10 5.07 -26.33 28.24
N VAL A 11 4.92 -27.65 28.04
CA VAL A 11 3.63 -28.31 27.79
C VAL A 11 2.71 -28.13 29.00
N ARG A 12 3.19 -28.38 30.22
CA ARG A 12 2.39 -28.22 31.43
C ARG A 12 1.86 -26.79 31.58
N LEU A 13 2.68 -25.78 31.32
CA LEU A 13 2.26 -24.37 31.39
C LEU A 13 1.19 -24.07 30.34
N ALA A 14 1.36 -24.53 29.10
CA ALA A 14 0.38 -24.35 28.03
C ALA A 14 -0.93 -25.11 28.28
N GLU A 15 -0.87 -26.28 28.91
CA GLU A 15 -2.06 -27.07 29.27
C GLU A 15 -2.86 -26.45 30.41
N THR A 16 -2.17 -25.83 31.37
CA THR A 16 -2.77 -25.26 32.58
C THR A 16 -3.37 -23.87 32.35
N ASP A 17 -2.82 -23.09 31.41
CA ASP A 17 -3.20 -21.69 31.19
C ASP A 17 -3.38 -21.40 29.68
N GLU A 18 -4.62 -21.10 29.29
CA GLU A 18 -4.99 -20.76 27.91
C GLU A 18 -4.34 -19.45 27.43
N ASP A 19 -4.10 -18.50 28.32
CA ASP A 19 -3.44 -17.24 28.00
C ASP A 19 -1.95 -17.52 27.67
N ILE A 20 -1.29 -18.41 28.43
CA ILE A 20 0.06 -18.87 28.10
C ILE A 20 0.07 -19.64 26.79
N ARG A 21 -0.88 -20.54 26.55
CA ARG A 21 -0.98 -21.30 25.30
C ARG A 21 -1.11 -20.39 24.09
N THR A 22 -2.02 -19.40 24.17
CA THR A 22 -2.25 -18.42 23.10
C THR A 22 -0.99 -17.60 22.85
N LEU A 23 -0.32 -17.16 23.92
CA LEU A 23 0.93 -16.42 23.81
C LEU A 23 2.01 -17.27 23.12
N LEU A 24 2.21 -18.53 23.52
CA LEU A 24 3.16 -19.44 22.88
C LEU A 24 2.82 -19.69 21.39
N GLY A 25 1.53 -19.81 21.06
CA GLY A 25 1.07 -19.88 19.68
C GLY A 25 1.46 -18.64 18.86
N LEU A 26 1.39 -17.44 19.45
CA LEU A 26 1.83 -16.20 18.81
C LEU A 26 3.34 -16.19 18.53
N PHE A 27 4.17 -16.79 19.39
CA PHE A 27 5.62 -16.92 19.12
C PHE A 27 5.87 -17.75 17.85
N ALA A 28 5.09 -18.81 17.62
CA ALA A 28 5.26 -19.69 16.46
C ALA A 28 5.05 -18.95 15.14
N VAL A 29 4.08 -18.02 15.12
CA VAL A 29 3.69 -17.28 13.90
C VAL A 29 4.49 -15.98 13.71
N LEU A 30 4.81 -15.27 14.80
CA LEU A 30 5.56 -14.01 14.72
C LEU A 30 7.06 -14.22 14.50
N LYS A 31 7.61 -15.37 14.91
CA LYS A 31 9.03 -15.72 14.77
C LYS A 31 9.92 -14.56 15.25
N SER A 32 10.71 -13.96 14.38
CA SER A 32 11.66 -12.90 14.75
C SER A 32 11.04 -11.50 14.96
N TYR A 33 9.75 -11.42 15.31
CA TYR A 33 9.01 -10.19 15.58
C TYR A 33 8.31 -10.24 16.94
N THR A 34 8.78 -11.07 17.86
CA THR A 34 8.24 -11.29 19.21
C THR A 34 8.66 -10.18 20.20
N THR A 35 8.50 -8.91 19.82
CA THR A 35 8.65 -7.78 20.76
C THR A 35 7.42 -7.66 21.66
N GLU A 36 7.54 -6.97 22.80
CA GLU A 36 6.39 -6.76 23.71
C GLU A 36 5.20 -6.11 22.99
N GLU A 37 5.47 -5.12 22.12
CA GLU A 37 4.44 -4.41 21.35
C GLU A 37 3.72 -5.35 20.37
N SER A 38 4.48 -6.17 19.63
CA SER A 38 3.89 -7.17 18.74
C SER A 38 3.01 -8.15 19.52
N LEU A 39 3.54 -8.71 20.60
CA LEU A 39 2.84 -9.71 21.40
C LEU A 39 1.59 -9.12 22.05
N ALA A 40 1.69 -7.94 22.66
CA ALA A 40 0.56 -7.26 23.29
C ALA A 40 -0.55 -6.96 22.28
N LYS A 41 -0.23 -6.38 21.13
CA LYS A 41 -1.26 -6.02 20.15
C LYS A 41 -2.00 -7.24 19.60
N ASN A 42 -1.28 -8.30 19.22
CA ASN A 42 -1.92 -9.52 18.74
C ASN A 42 -2.69 -10.25 19.85
N PHE A 43 -2.09 -10.38 21.03
CA PHE A 43 -2.70 -11.08 22.16
C PHE A 43 -3.98 -10.38 22.65
N THR A 44 -3.95 -9.06 22.78
CA THR A 44 -5.11 -8.29 23.21
C THR A 44 -6.25 -8.35 22.19
N ALA A 45 -5.96 -8.30 20.89
CA ALA A 45 -6.99 -8.45 19.86
C ALA A 45 -7.64 -9.86 19.89
N LEU A 46 -6.86 -10.91 20.16
CA LEU A 46 -7.36 -12.28 20.21
C LEU A 46 -8.12 -12.61 21.50
N THR A 47 -7.67 -12.10 22.65
CA THR A 47 -8.16 -12.52 23.98
C THR A 47 -8.93 -11.45 24.74
N GLY A 48 -8.78 -10.18 24.38
CA GLY A 48 -9.26 -9.02 25.15
C GLY A 48 -8.45 -8.72 26.42
N LYS A 49 -7.29 -9.37 26.63
CA LYS A 49 -6.45 -9.27 27.84
C LYS A 49 -5.04 -8.72 27.57
N ASP A 50 -4.31 -8.40 28.62
CA ASP A 50 -2.89 -7.99 28.57
C ASP A 50 -1.96 -9.23 28.65
N CYS A 51 -0.93 -9.28 27.80
CA CYS A 51 0.01 -10.40 27.73
C CYS A 51 1.16 -10.33 28.76
N ARG A 52 1.30 -9.23 29.51
CA ARG A 52 2.42 -9.02 30.44
C ARG A 52 2.51 -10.06 31.54
N ASP A 53 1.38 -10.50 32.08
CA ASP A 53 1.38 -11.50 33.16
C ASP A 53 1.80 -12.90 32.63
N PRO A 54 1.23 -13.42 31.54
CA PRO A 54 1.74 -14.61 30.86
C PRO A 54 3.24 -14.52 30.50
N LEU A 55 3.70 -13.36 29.99
CA LEU A 55 5.13 -13.13 29.69
C LEU A 55 6.02 -13.21 30.93
N ARG A 56 5.57 -12.64 32.06
CA ARG A 56 6.29 -12.72 33.34
C ARG A 56 6.38 -14.15 33.84
N VAL A 57 5.33 -14.95 33.67
CA VAL A 57 5.33 -16.37 34.04
C VAL A 57 6.36 -17.12 33.20
N LEU A 58 6.32 -16.98 31.87
CA LEU A 58 7.27 -17.65 30.97
C LEU A 58 8.74 -17.24 31.24
N LYS A 59 8.99 -15.98 31.60
CA LYS A 59 10.33 -15.53 32.04
C LYS A 59 10.74 -16.13 33.38
N ARG A 60 9.83 -16.21 34.35
CA ARG A 60 10.11 -16.76 35.69
C ARG A 60 10.46 -18.25 35.63
N TRP A 61 9.81 -18.98 34.73
CA TRP A 61 10.09 -20.39 34.47
C TRP A 61 11.28 -20.61 33.52
N GLU A 62 12.02 -19.54 33.20
CA GLU A 62 13.17 -19.59 32.29
C GLU A 62 12.82 -20.22 30.93
N ILE A 63 11.58 -20.05 30.44
CA ILE A 63 11.20 -20.45 29.08
C ILE A 63 11.65 -19.40 28.07
N LEU A 64 11.54 -18.12 28.46
CA LEU A 64 11.86 -16.97 27.62
C LEU A 64 12.93 -16.08 28.24
N LYS A 65 13.73 -15.46 27.39
CA LYS A 65 14.67 -14.37 27.71
C LYS A 65 14.41 -13.17 26.79
N VAL A 66 14.90 -12.00 27.19
CA VAL A 66 14.89 -10.80 26.34
C VAL A 66 16.24 -10.72 25.61
N GLY A 67 16.19 -10.70 24.29
CA GLY A 67 17.32 -10.58 23.39
C GLY A 67 17.59 -9.14 22.94
N ALA A 68 18.33 -9.00 21.85
CA ALA A 68 18.57 -7.69 21.24
C ALA A 68 17.28 -7.10 20.66
N ASN A 69 17.16 -5.77 20.70
CA ASN A 69 15.99 -5.03 20.20
C ASN A 69 14.67 -5.39 20.91
N ASP A 70 14.75 -5.75 22.20
CA ASP A 70 13.60 -6.07 23.05
C ASP A 70 12.75 -7.26 22.54
N GLU A 71 13.37 -8.15 21.75
CA GLU A 71 12.75 -9.36 21.25
C GLU A 71 12.74 -10.45 22.33
N TYR A 72 11.59 -11.06 22.57
CA TYR A 72 11.49 -12.24 23.43
C TYR A 72 11.93 -13.48 22.66
N LEU A 73 12.87 -14.22 23.22
CA LEU A 73 13.49 -15.39 22.60
C LEU A 73 13.41 -16.59 23.54
N CYS A 74 13.39 -17.79 22.98
CA CYS A 74 13.67 -19.02 23.72
C CYS A 74 15.08 -18.97 24.34
N LEU A 75 15.32 -19.76 25.39
CA LEU A 75 16.66 -20.02 25.88
C LEU A 75 17.54 -20.68 24.81
N SER A 76 18.82 -20.30 24.81
CA SER A 76 19.77 -20.86 23.85
C SER A 76 20.05 -22.33 24.12
N GLY A 77 19.98 -23.14 23.07
CA GLY A 77 20.11 -24.60 23.12
C GLY A 77 18.77 -25.34 23.20
N TYR A 78 17.63 -24.64 23.25
CA TYR A 78 16.29 -25.24 23.32
C TYR A 78 15.39 -24.83 22.15
N GLU A 79 15.91 -24.10 21.16
CA GLU A 79 15.14 -23.49 20.09
C GLU A 79 14.35 -24.53 19.29
N ASP A 80 14.95 -25.68 18.96
CA ASP A 80 14.28 -26.73 18.18
C ASP A 80 13.10 -27.32 18.95
N ILE A 81 13.31 -27.70 20.21
CA ILE A 81 12.28 -28.25 21.10
C ILE A 81 11.16 -27.23 21.32
N PHE A 82 11.54 -25.97 21.55
CA PHE A 82 10.58 -24.89 21.74
C PHE A 82 9.73 -24.70 20.50
N ASN A 83 10.35 -24.52 19.32
CA ASN A 83 9.66 -24.30 18.05
C ASN A 83 8.74 -25.48 17.67
N GLU A 84 9.22 -26.71 17.83
CA GLU A 84 8.42 -27.92 17.58
C GLU A 84 7.20 -27.98 18.51
N THR A 85 7.40 -27.68 19.79
CA THR A 85 6.32 -27.75 20.79
C THR A 85 5.28 -26.65 20.57
N ILE A 86 5.71 -25.40 20.37
CA ILE A 86 4.77 -24.27 20.23
C ILE A 86 4.05 -24.26 18.89
N ALA A 87 4.57 -24.94 17.86
CA ALA A 87 3.90 -25.09 16.57
C ALA A 87 2.52 -25.75 16.72
N ALA A 88 2.35 -26.66 17.69
CA ALA A 88 1.06 -27.28 17.99
C ALA A 88 0.02 -26.29 18.54
N TYR A 89 0.46 -25.14 19.06
CA TYR A 89 -0.39 -24.08 19.59
C TYR A 89 -0.57 -22.91 18.62
N ALA A 90 0.07 -22.96 17.44
CA ALA A 90 0.00 -21.88 16.47
C ALA A 90 -1.46 -21.62 16.06
N PRO A 91 -1.94 -20.37 16.14
CA PRO A 91 -3.28 -20.03 15.69
C PRO A 91 -3.38 -20.37 14.20
N GLN A 92 -4.49 -20.96 13.80
CA GLN A 92 -4.77 -21.18 12.37
C GLN A 92 -5.24 -19.87 11.73
N PRO A 93 -4.88 -19.62 10.46
CA PRO A 93 -5.46 -18.55 9.66
C PRO A 93 -6.98 -18.50 9.74
N GLY A 94 -7.52 -17.27 9.76
CA GLY A 94 -8.94 -17.05 9.58
C GLY A 94 -9.39 -17.25 8.13
N ASP A 95 -10.70 -17.23 7.91
CA ASP A 95 -11.29 -17.28 6.58
C ASP A 95 -11.37 -15.86 5.99
N LEU A 96 -10.32 -15.47 5.25
CA LEU A 96 -10.28 -14.14 4.61
C LEU A 96 -11.29 -14.00 3.48
N GLN A 97 -11.69 -15.09 2.83
CA GLN A 97 -12.71 -15.03 1.78
C GLN A 97 -14.07 -14.70 2.40
N HIS A 98 -14.44 -15.38 3.49
CA HIS A 98 -15.63 -15.03 4.25
C HIS A 98 -15.57 -13.59 4.79
N PHE A 99 -14.39 -13.15 5.28
CA PHE A 99 -14.19 -11.76 5.70
C PHE A 99 -14.50 -10.78 4.56
N LEU A 100 -13.95 -11.03 3.36
CA LEU A 100 -14.17 -10.20 2.18
C LEU A 100 -15.65 -10.14 1.81
N GLU A 101 -16.33 -11.28 1.67
CA GLU A 101 -17.75 -11.29 1.29
C GLU A 101 -18.63 -10.56 2.31
N ARG A 102 -18.33 -10.69 3.61
CA ARG A 102 -19.02 -9.95 4.65
C ARG A 102 -18.77 -8.44 4.52
N ALA A 103 -17.52 -8.02 4.34
CA ALA A 103 -17.18 -6.60 4.17
C ALA A 103 -17.85 -5.98 2.93
N LEU A 104 -17.96 -6.75 1.84
CA LEU A 104 -18.69 -6.36 0.63
C LEU A 104 -20.19 -6.21 0.90
N ALA A 105 -20.81 -7.18 1.58
CA ALA A 105 -22.23 -7.16 1.91
C ALA A 105 -22.62 -6.02 2.86
N GLU A 106 -21.75 -5.71 3.83
CA GLU A 106 -21.95 -4.63 4.81
C GLU A 106 -21.58 -3.25 4.26
N GLY A 107 -20.87 -3.18 3.12
CA GLY A 107 -20.34 -1.94 2.59
C GLY A 107 -19.27 -1.31 3.49
N ASP A 108 -18.46 -2.11 4.19
CA ASP A 108 -17.40 -1.62 5.07
C ASP A 108 -16.19 -1.14 4.25
N LEU A 109 -16.29 0.08 3.72
CA LEU A 109 -15.28 0.70 2.89
C LEU A 109 -13.90 0.78 3.57
N ALA A 110 -13.85 0.88 4.90
CA ALA A 110 -12.58 0.95 5.62
C ALA A 110 -11.89 -0.43 5.69
N ALA A 111 -12.66 -1.49 5.91
CA ALA A 111 -12.14 -2.86 5.87
C ALA A 111 -11.70 -3.25 4.44
N LEU A 112 -12.50 -2.89 3.43
CA LEU A 112 -12.16 -3.11 2.02
C LEU A 112 -10.90 -2.33 1.63
N LYS A 113 -10.75 -1.08 2.07
CA LYS A 113 -9.54 -0.30 1.82
C LYS A 113 -8.31 -0.84 2.57
N MET A 114 -8.49 -1.38 3.77
CA MET A 114 -7.39 -2.08 4.48
C MET A 114 -6.94 -3.31 3.71
N LEU A 115 -7.88 -4.16 3.28
CA LEU A 115 -7.56 -5.34 2.48
C LEU A 115 -6.85 -4.94 1.18
N GLU A 116 -7.37 -3.91 0.50
CA GLU A 116 -6.74 -3.31 -0.68
C GLU A 116 -5.29 -2.94 -0.39
N LEU A 117 -5.04 -2.16 0.67
CA LEU A 117 -3.70 -1.71 1.04
C LEU A 117 -2.76 -2.85 1.47
N LEU A 118 -3.27 -3.85 2.18
CA LEU A 118 -2.51 -5.02 2.59
C LEU A 118 -2.07 -5.89 1.42
N VAL A 119 -2.88 -5.92 0.36
CA VAL A 119 -2.54 -6.61 -0.89
C VAL A 119 -1.52 -5.81 -1.70
N LYS A 120 -1.56 -4.45 -1.69
CA LYS A 120 -0.55 -3.63 -2.41
C LYS A 120 0.79 -3.62 -1.76
N ILE A 121 0.78 -3.29 -0.48
CA ILE A 121 1.99 -2.86 0.18
C ILE A 121 2.66 -4.14 0.63
N GLY A 122 3.77 -4.49 0.00
CA GLY A 122 4.61 -5.58 0.48
C GLY A 122 4.96 -5.38 1.95
N LYS A 123 5.16 -6.48 2.69
CA LYS A 123 5.47 -6.46 4.13
C LYS A 123 6.59 -5.49 4.53
N LEU A 124 7.55 -5.27 3.62
CA LEU A 124 8.70 -4.38 3.85
C LEU A 124 8.38 -2.88 3.65
N GLY A 125 7.20 -2.54 3.16
CA GLY A 125 6.85 -1.18 2.78
C GLY A 125 7.61 -0.73 1.53
N ILE A 126 7.90 0.57 1.48
CA ILE A 126 8.72 1.20 0.44
C ILE A 126 9.83 2.02 1.10
N CYS A 127 10.84 2.42 0.33
CA CYS A 127 11.94 3.22 0.86
C CYS A 127 11.42 4.43 1.67
N GLY A 128 11.83 4.51 2.94
CA GLY A 128 11.48 5.60 3.84
C GLY A 128 10.19 5.42 4.66
N PHE A 129 9.40 4.37 4.41
CA PHE A 129 8.14 4.13 5.09
C PHE A 129 7.92 2.63 5.35
N SER A 130 7.60 2.30 6.60
CA SER A 130 7.15 0.93 6.92
C SER A 130 5.76 0.68 6.31
N GLN A 131 5.43 -0.60 6.06
CA GLN A 131 4.12 -0.98 5.56
C GLN A 131 3.01 -0.47 6.50
N TYR A 132 3.21 -0.63 7.81
CA TYR A 132 2.24 -0.21 8.82
C TYR A 132 2.00 1.30 8.85
N GLU A 133 3.06 2.10 8.69
CA GLU A 133 2.95 3.55 8.66
C GLU A 133 2.06 4.02 7.49
N LEU A 134 2.23 3.41 6.31
CA LEU A 134 1.43 3.71 5.12
C LEU A 134 -0.03 3.35 5.34
N LEU A 135 -0.31 2.14 5.84
CA LEU A 135 -1.66 1.69 6.19
C LEU A 135 -2.33 2.69 7.16
N ARG A 136 -1.65 3.00 8.26
CA ARG A 136 -2.16 3.91 9.28
C ARG A 136 -2.44 5.30 8.72
N ARG A 137 -1.52 5.86 7.93
CA ARG A 137 -1.66 7.20 7.35
C ARG A 137 -2.82 7.25 6.37
N ASP A 138 -2.88 6.31 5.42
CA ASP A 138 -3.87 6.31 4.37
C ASP A 138 -5.28 6.11 4.92
N LEU A 139 -5.49 5.06 5.72
CA LEU A 139 -6.81 4.79 6.31
C LEU A 139 -7.25 5.87 7.29
N SER A 140 -6.32 6.44 8.07
CA SER A 140 -6.67 7.54 8.97
C SER A 140 -7.06 8.81 8.21
N SER A 141 -6.39 9.09 7.08
CA SER A 141 -6.69 10.26 6.27
C SER A 141 -8.05 10.12 5.57
N ILE A 142 -8.31 8.95 4.98
CA ILE A 142 -9.54 8.69 4.22
C ILE A 142 -10.74 8.65 5.17
N PHE A 143 -10.67 7.81 6.21
CA PHE A 143 -11.79 7.54 7.11
C PHE A 143 -11.66 8.24 8.47
N SER A 144 -10.74 7.77 9.32
CA SER A 144 -10.39 8.35 10.63
C SER A 144 -9.39 7.44 11.35
N SER A 145 -8.66 7.96 12.34
CA SER A 145 -7.79 7.13 13.18
C SER A 145 -8.55 6.07 13.99
N SER A 146 -9.80 6.33 14.38
CA SER A 146 -10.66 5.34 15.04
C SER A 146 -11.09 4.24 14.08
N ALA A 147 -11.40 4.57 12.82
CA ALA A 147 -11.71 3.56 11.81
C ALA A 147 -10.50 2.65 11.54
N PHE A 148 -9.30 3.22 11.45
CA PHE A 148 -8.07 2.43 11.33
C PHE A 148 -7.90 1.44 12.49
N ARG A 149 -7.99 1.90 13.75
CA ARG A 149 -7.86 1.02 14.92
C ARG A 149 -8.90 -0.08 14.95
N ARG A 150 -10.17 0.25 14.68
CA ARG A 150 -11.26 -0.73 14.60
C ARG A 150 -10.94 -1.83 13.59
N VAL A 151 -10.56 -1.43 12.38
CA VAL A 151 -10.30 -2.38 11.29
C VAL A 151 -9.03 -3.18 11.57
N GLU A 152 -7.96 -2.57 12.08
CA GLU A 152 -6.75 -3.27 12.53
C GLU A 152 -7.09 -4.37 13.56
N GLU A 153 -7.79 -3.99 14.63
CA GLU A 153 -8.19 -4.93 15.68
C GLU A 153 -9.05 -6.06 15.11
N GLN A 154 -9.96 -5.74 14.18
CA GLN A 154 -10.82 -6.73 13.53
C GLN A 154 -10.00 -7.74 12.70
N PHE A 155 -9.07 -7.27 11.86
CA PHE A 155 -8.22 -8.14 11.04
C PHE A 155 -7.37 -9.09 11.89
N ILE A 156 -6.85 -8.60 13.03
CA ILE A 156 -6.06 -9.43 13.95
C ILE A 156 -6.97 -10.42 14.70
N LYS A 157 -8.10 -9.95 15.24
CA LYS A 157 -9.06 -10.77 15.99
C LYS A 157 -9.62 -11.91 15.16
N GLU A 158 -9.90 -11.67 13.89
CA GLU A 158 -10.39 -12.69 12.95
C GLU A 158 -9.27 -13.57 12.39
N ARG A 159 -8.01 -13.35 12.81
CA ARG A 159 -6.81 -14.08 12.36
C ARG A 159 -6.59 -13.94 10.85
N SER A 160 -7.04 -12.83 10.28
CA SER A 160 -6.81 -12.45 8.88
C SER A 160 -5.45 -11.79 8.69
N ALA A 161 -4.92 -11.12 9.72
CA ALA A 161 -3.60 -10.52 9.70
C ALA A 161 -2.86 -10.63 11.04
N LEU A 162 -1.55 -10.46 11.01
CA LEU A 162 -0.67 -10.40 12.17
C LEU A 162 0.10 -9.07 12.18
N TYR A 163 0.07 -8.40 13.32
CA TYR A 163 0.87 -7.20 13.54
C TYR A 163 2.30 -7.59 13.97
N GLY A 164 3.32 -6.91 13.44
CA GLY A 164 4.69 -7.16 13.86
C GLY A 164 5.55 -5.91 13.80
N LYS A 165 6.33 -5.69 14.84
CA LYS A 165 7.29 -4.59 14.95
C LYS A 165 8.64 -5.08 15.45
N ARG A 166 9.69 -4.68 14.75
CA ARG A 166 11.08 -4.84 15.15
C ARG A 166 11.92 -3.72 14.53
N ARG A 167 12.57 -2.94 15.39
CA ARG A 167 13.37 -1.76 14.98
C ARG A 167 12.53 -0.79 14.14
N ASP A 168 12.98 -0.51 12.92
CA ASP A 168 12.39 0.33 11.88
C ASP A 168 11.37 -0.41 11.02
N THR A 169 11.26 -1.74 11.17
CA THR A 169 10.30 -2.56 10.43
C THR A 169 9.02 -2.73 11.25
N GLU A 170 7.90 -2.22 10.73
CA GLU A 170 6.57 -2.36 11.32
C GLU A 170 5.57 -2.72 10.22
N PHE A 171 4.75 -3.74 10.45
CA PHE A 171 3.82 -4.26 9.44
C PHE A 171 2.54 -4.80 10.07
N LEU A 172 1.51 -4.91 9.22
CA LEU A 172 0.33 -5.73 9.44
C LEU A 172 0.29 -6.68 8.23
N ALA A 173 0.58 -7.96 8.42
CA ALA A 173 0.72 -8.89 7.31
C ALA A 173 -0.45 -9.87 7.26
N LEU A 174 -1.01 -10.10 6.08
CA LEU A 174 -2.05 -11.12 5.90
C LEU A 174 -1.52 -12.47 6.36
N PHE A 175 -2.34 -13.18 7.14
CA PHE A 175 -1.97 -14.44 7.76
C PHE A 175 -2.40 -15.62 6.89
N LEU A 176 -1.93 -15.64 5.63
CA LEU A 176 -2.26 -16.67 4.64
C LEU A 176 -1.05 -16.98 3.76
N SER A 177 -1.08 -18.13 3.08
CA SER A 177 -0.14 -18.42 2.00
C SER A 177 -0.50 -17.62 0.74
N GLU A 178 0.46 -17.42 -0.17
CA GLU A 178 0.20 -16.78 -1.47
C GLU A 178 -0.88 -17.52 -2.28
N SER A 179 -0.90 -18.86 -2.23
CA SER A 179 -1.90 -19.67 -2.94
C SER A 179 -3.31 -19.48 -2.38
N ASP A 180 -3.45 -19.24 -1.08
CA ASP A 180 -4.76 -19.01 -0.45
C ASP A 180 -5.21 -17.55 -0.60
N LEU A 181 -4.28 -16.63 -0.84
CA LEU A 181 -4.54 -15.22 -1.06
C LEU A 181 -5.06 -14.94 -2.49
N GLU A 182 -4.59 -15.72 -3.47
CA GLU A 182 -4.91 -15.50 -4.88
C GLU A 182 -6.43 -15.50 -5.20
N PRO A 183 -7.25 -16.44 -4.69
CA PRO A 183 -8.70 -16.39 -4.89
C PRO A 183 -9.35 -15.13 -4.30
N VAL A 184 -8.86 -14.66 -3.15
CA VAL A 184 -9.36 -13.44 -2.49
C VAL A 184 -9.02 -12.20 -3.33
N LYS A 185 -7.79 -12.13 -3.86
CA LYS A 185 -7.36 -11.09 -4.79
C LYS A 185 -8.28 -11.03 -6.01
N GLN A 186 -8.46 -12.16 -6.71
CA GLN A 186 -9.30 -12.25 -7.90
C GLN A 186 -10.74 -11.81 -7.63
N ARG A 187 -11.32 -12.26 -6.52
CA ARG A 187 -12.67 -11.88 -6.12
C ARG A 187 -12.79 -10.37 -5.84
N PHE A 188 -11.83 -9.80 -5.12
CA PHE A 188 -11.79 -8.37 -4.84
C PHE A 188 -11.64 -7.54 -6.13
N TYR A 189 -10.83 -8.01 -7.08
CA TYR A 189 -10.61 -7.34 -8.36
C TYR A 189 -11.83 -7.36 -9.25
N ALA A 190 -12.52 -8.51 -9.34
CA ALA A 190 -13.78 -8.62 -10.06
C ALA A 190 -14.80 -7.61 -9.51
N TRP A 191 -14.92 -7.49 -8.19
CA TRP A 191 -15.79 -6.49 -7.57
C TRP A 191 -15.39 -5.04 -7.91
N LYS A 192 -14.10 -4.68 -7.83
CA LYS A 192 -13.62 -3.34 -8.21
C LYS A 192 -13.90 -3.03 -9.68
N GLN A 193 -13.71 -4.01 -10.56
CA GLN A 193 -13.99 -3.87 -11.99
C GLN A 193 -15.48 -3.62 -12.23
N GLU A 194 -16.36 -4.36 -11.54
CA GLU A 194 -17.81 -4.13 -11.61
C GLU A 194 -18.20 -2.72 -11.14
N GLN A 195 -17.64 -2.25 -10.02
CA GLN A 195 -17.91 -0.90 -9.49
C GLN A 195 -17.47 0.20 -10.45
N LEU A 196 -16.25 0.11 -10.98
CA LEU A 196 -15.68 1.14 -11.85
C LEU A 196 -16.29 1.09 -13.26
N ALA A 197 -16.61 -0.09 -13.80
CA ALA A 197 -17.32 -0.22 -15.07
C ALA A 197 -18.75 0.36 -15.00
N ALA A 198 -19.40 0.27 -13.84
CA ALA A 198 -20.69 0.91 -13.60
C ALA A 198 -20.59 2.44 -13.40
N SER A 199 -19.38 3.00 -13.25
CA SER A 199 -19.19 4.45 -13.04
C SER A 199 -19.45 5.24 -14.33
N PRO A 200 -20.36 6.24 -14.30
CA PRO A 200 -20.59 7.13 -15.44
C PRO A 200 -19.34 7.88 -15.89
N MET A 201 -18.44 8.21 -14.94
CA MET A 201 -17.18 8.89 -15.21
C MET A 201 -16.27 8.06 -16.13
N VAL A 202 -16.18 6.75 -15.88
CA VAL A 202 -15.36 5.84 -16.68
C VAL A 202 -15.88 5.73 -18.11
N THR A 203 -17.20 5.56 -18.27
CA THR A 203 -17.82 5.47 -19.60
C THR A 203 -17.61 6.77 -20.40
N GLN A 204 -17.76 7.93 -19.75
CA GLN A 204 -17.53 9.23 -20.39
C GLN A 204 -16.07 9.40 -20.78
N LEU A 205 -15.14 9.06 -19.88
CA LEU A 205 -13.71 9.15 -20.10
C LEU A 205 -13.29 8.23 -21.26
N GLU A 206 -13.72 6.97 -21.27
CA GLU A 206 -13.38 6.03 -22.34
C GLU A 206 -13.84 6.51 -23.72
N LYS A 207 -15.08 7.04 -23.80
CA LYS A 207 -15.59 7.64 -25.04
C LYS A 207 -14.73 8.81 -25.49
N MET A 208 -14.41 9.73 -24.57
CA MET A 208 -13.58 10.91 -24.86
C MET A 208 -12.18 10.52 -25.37
N LEU A 209 -11.53 9.55 -24.72
CA LEU A 209 -10.19 9.09 -25.11
C LEU A 209 -10.22 8.42 -26.50
N LYS A 210 -11.23 7.61 -26.79
CA LYS A 210 -11.42 6.99 -28.12
C LYS A 210 -11.64 8.03 -29.22
N GLU A 211 -12.45 9.06 -28.96
CA GLU A 211 -12.68 10.16 -29.90
C GLU A 211 -11.39 10.93 -30.18
N GLN A 212 -10.58 11.19 -29.16
CA GLN A 212 -9.29 11.88 -29.31
C GLN A 212 -8.28 11.07 -30.12
N VAL A 213 -8.21 9.75 -29.92
CA VAL A 213 -7.39 8.87 -30.77
C VAL A 213 -7.89 8.87 -32.21
N ALA A 214 -9.21 8.83 -32.43
CA ALA A 214 -9.78 8.88 -33.76
C ALA A 214 -9.50 10.22 -34.47
N ASP A 215 -9.59 11.34 -33.76
CA ASP A 215 -9.23 12.67 -34.28
C ASP A 215 -7.76 12.74 -34.71
N ALA A 216 -6.86 12.24 -33.86
CA ALA A 216 -5.42 12.20 -34.16
C ALA A 216 -5.13 11.36 -35.42
N ARG A 217 -5.73 10.18 -35.52
CA ARG A 217 -5.59 9.30 -36.71
C ARG A 217 -6.20 9.93 -37.97
N ARG A 218 -7.34 10.63 -37.87
CA ARG A 218 -7.91 11.36 -39.01
C ARG A 218 -6.99 12.47 -39.50
N GLY A 219 -6.36 13.22 -38.60
CA GLY A 219 -5.51 14.36 -38.93
C GLY A 219 -4.25 14.01 -39.75
N ILE A 220 -3.77 12.76 -39.67
CA ILE A 220 -2.60 12.30 -40.42
C ILE A 220 -2.92 11.55 -41.71
N ARG A 221 -4.19 11.24 -41.97
CA ARG A 221 -4.60 10.35 -43.06
C ARG A 221 -4.10 10.81 -44.43
N ASP A 222 -4.08 12.12 -44.66
CA ASP A 222 -3.66 12.72 -45.93
C ASP A 222 -2.13 12.69 -46.13
N TYR A 223 -1.36 12.53 -45.05
CA TYR A 223 0.10 12.53 -45.05
C TYR A 223 0.73 11.18 -44.70
N ARG A 224 -0.08 10.17 -44.34
CA ARG A 224 0.39 8.89 -43.78
C ARG A 224 1.38 8.17 -44.69
N THR A 225 1.11 8.13 -46.00
CA THR A 225 1.95 7.37 -46.95
C THR A 225 3.33 8.02 -47.09
N ASN A 226 3.38 9.35 -47.13
CA ASN A 226 4.64 10.09 -47.25
C ASN A 226 5.46 10.00 -45.95
N LEU A 227 4.80 10.14 -44.80
CA LEU A 227 5.46 10.06 -43.50
C LEU A 227 5.93 8.64 -43.17
N ALA A 228 5.14 7.61 -43.50
CA ALA A 228 5.53 6.21 -43.35
C ALA A 228 6.76 5.86 -44.21
N THR A 229 6.79 6.34 -45.46
CA THR A 229 7.95 6.16 -46.36
C THR A 229 9.21 6.83 -45.80
N GLN A 230 9.08 8.03 -45.21
CA GLN A 230 10.20 8.73 -44.55
C GLN A 230 10.67 8.03 -43.27
N ALA A 231 9.76 7.38 -42.55
CA ALA A 231 10.05 6.64 -41.32
C ALA A 231 10.54 5.19 -41.57
N GLY A 232 10.55 4.72 -42.83
CA GLY A 232 11.01 3.38 -43.19
C GLY A 232 10.09 2.26 -42.72
N MET A 233 8.80 2.54 -42.55
CA MET A 233 7.78 1.60 -42.06
C MET A 233 6.54 1.61 -42.96
N SER A 234 5.64 0.64 -42.78
CA SER A 234 4.38 0.62 -43.51
C SER A 234 3.43 1.74 -43.05
N ALA A 235 2.48 2.11 -43.89
CA ALA A 235 1.47 3.11 -43.53
C ALA A 235 0.56 2.67 -42.37
N GLU A 236 0.33 1.36 -42.22
CA GLU A 236 -0.43 0.78 -41.12
C GLU A 236 0.36 0.85 -39.81
N GLU A 237 1.64 0.46 -39.81
CA GLU A 237 2.52 0.61 -38.64
C GLU A 237 2.67 2.08 -38.24
N PHE A 238 2.78 3.00 -39.20
CA PHE A 238 2.84 4.43 -38.92
C PHE A 238 1.53 4.96 -38.28
N GLU A 239 0.37 4.51 -38.76
CA GLU A 239 -0.93 4.92 -38.20
C GLU A 239 -1.11 4.45 -36.75
N ASP A 240 -0.58 3.26 -36.43
CA ASP A 240 -0.55 2.74 -35.06
C ASP A 240 0.43 3.51 -34.14
N THR A 241 1.44 4.19 -34.70
CA THR A 241 2.33 5.06 -33.91
C THR A 241 1.74 6.43 -33.58
N VAL A 242 0.68 6.89 -34.29
CA VAL A 242 0.15 8.26 -34.15
C VAL A 242 -1.04 8.36 -33.20
N GLY A 243 -1.68 7.24 -32.86
CA GLY A 243 -2.77 7.22 -31.89
C GLY A 243 -3.04 5.83 -31.35
N TYR A 244 -2.98 5.67 -30.04
CA TYR A 244 -3.24 4.40 -29.36
C TYR A 244 -3.96 4.65 -28.03
N PHE A 245 -4.93 3.80 -27.73
CA PHE A 245 -5.57 3.72 -26.42
C PHE A 245 -5.79 2.25 -26.12
N SER A 246 -5.23 1.75 -25.03
CA SER A 246 -5.29 0.33 -24.67
C SER A 246 -6.68 -0.14 -24.23
N GLY A 247 -7.63 0.78 -24.03
CA GLY A 247 -8.77 0.48 -23.18
C GLY A 247 -8.37 0.53 -21.72
N PHE A 248 -9.38 0.51 -20.86
CA PHE A 248 -9.14 0.42 -19.43
C PHE A 248 -9.19 -1.03 -18.97
N ASP A 249 -8.24 -1.38 -18.12
CA ASP A 249 -8.24 -2.63 -17.38
C ASP A 249 -7.77 -2.38 -15.95
N VAL A 250 -7.97 -3.37 -15.08
CA VAL A 250 -7.35 -3.40 -13.77
C VAL A 250 -5.87 -3.70 -13.97
N ASP A 251 -4.98 -2.80 -13.55
CA ASP A 251 -3.52 -2.98 -13.70
C ASP A 251 -3.01 -4.26 -13.01
N ASP A 252 -1.78 -4.70 -13.30
CA ASP A 252 -1.14 -5.88 -12.66
C ASP A 252 -0.98 -5.68 -11.15
N THR A 253 -0.93 -4.43 -10.71
CA THR A 253 -0.98 -4.06 -9.30
C THR A 253 -2.42 -4.13 -8.76
N SER A 254 -3.42 -4.11 -9.61
CA SER A 254 -4.84 -4.33 -9.30
C SER A 254 -5.56 -3.18 -8.61
N PHE A 255 -4.94 -2.00 -8.69
CA PHE A 255 -5.26 -0.85 -7.85
C PHE A 255 -6.04 0.23 -8.52
N PHE A 256 -6.14 0.16 -9.83
CA PHE A 256 -6.68 1.21 -10.65
C PHE A 256 -7.26 0.62 -11.90
N PHE A 257 -8.30 1.28 -12.39
CA PHE A 257 -8.70 1.12 -13.77
C PHE A 257 -7.78 2.01 -14.61
N THR A 258 -6.75 1.41 -15.20
CA THR A 258 -5.69 2.12 -15.93
C THR A 258 -5.76 1.87 -17.42
N SER A 259 -5.24 2.82 -18.17
CA SER A 259 -4.98 2.67 -19.60
C SER A 259 -3.70 3.38 -19.98
N ASN A 260 -3.14 2.97 -21.11
CA ASN A 260 -2.07 3.67 -21.79
C ASN A 260 -2.66 4.40 -23.00
N MET A 261 -2.40 5.70 -23.09
CA MET A 261 -2.78 6.55 -24.20
C MET A 261 -1.55 7.15 -24.88
N ILE A 262 -1.51 7.08 -26.20
CA ILE A 262 -0.51 7.73 -27.04
C ILE A 262 -1.23 8.57 -28.08
N VAL A 263 -0.84 9.84 -28.23
CA VAL A 263 -1.28 10.72 -29.30
C VAL A 263 -0.06 11.46 -29.87
N GLY A 264 0.20 11.27 -31.16
CA GLY A 264 1.40 11.78 -31.81
C GLY A 264 2.68 11.17 -31.21
N LYS A 265 3.38 11.94 -30.36
CA LYS A 265 4.59 11.48 -29.65
C LYS A 265 4.43 11.51 -28.13
N ASP A 266 3.30 12.01 -27.62
CA ASP A 266 3.04 12.09 -26.19
C ASP A 266 2.43 10.78 -25.70
N LYS A 267 2.95 10.24 -24.59
CA LYS A 267 2.45 9.06 -23.90
C LYS A 267 2.01 9.44 -22.49
N LEU A 268 0.80 9.02 -22.12
CA LEU A 268 0.21 9.29 -20.81
C LEU A 268 -0.52 8.04 -20.31
N TYR A 269 -0.26 7.65 -19.07
CA TYR A 269 -1.11 6.69 -18.36
C TYR A 269 -2.28 7.43 -17.74
N VAL A 270 -3.49 6.90 -17.93
CA VAL A 270 -4.71 7.45 -17.32
C VAL A 270 -5.21 6.43 -16.32
N ALA A 271 -5.27 6.79 -15.05
CA ALA A 271 -5.73 5.95 -13.95
C ALA A 271 -6.99 6.55 -13.32
N VAL A 272 -8.00 5.72 -13.07
CA VAL A 272 -9.26 6.15 -12.47
C VAL A 272 -9.44 5.50 -11.10
N THR A 273 -9.79 6.30 -10.09
CA THR A 273 -10.09 5.81 -8.73
C THR A 273 -11.02 6.74 -7.97
N ASP A 274 -11.77 6.15 -7.04
CA ASP A 274 -12.54 6.82 -6.01
C ASP A 274 -11.65 7.37 -4.87
N GLN A 275 -10.64 6.60 -4.45
CA GLN A 275 -9.83 6.90 -3.27
C GLN A 275 -8.32 6.69 -3.53
N LEU A 276 -7.67 7.71 -4.07
CA LEU A 276 -6.22 7.71 -4.29
C LEU A 276 -5.46 7.75 -2.96
N SER A 277 -4.69 6.70 -2.66
CA SER A 277 -3.87 6.61 -1.46
C SER A 277 -2.51 7.28 -1.68
N SER A 278 -1.82 7.61 -0.59
CA SER A 278 -0.46 8.14 -0.67
C SER A 278 0.56 7.08 -1.08
N PHE A 279 0.28 5.79 -0.85
CA PHE A 279 1.10 4.71 -1.40
C PHE A 279 1.11 4.71 -2.93
N ASP A 280 -0.06 4.88 -3.55
CA ASP A 280 -0.22 4.76 -5.00
C ASP A 280 0.66 5.77 -5.78
N ILE A 281 0.71 7.01 -5.31
CA ILE A 281 1.56 8.06 -5.89
C ILE A 281 3.05 7.84 -5.59
N LEU A 282 3.38 7.19 -4.47
CA LEU A 282 4.75 6.91 -4.06
C LEU A 282 5.34 5.72 -4.81
N ASP A 283 4.51 4.77 -5.22
CA ASP A 283 4.95 3.61 -5.98
C ASP A 283 5.07 3.89 -7.48
N TRP A 284 4.31 4.85 -8.02
CA TRP A 284 4.37 5.23 -9.43
C TRP A 284 5.68 5.95 -9.80
N LYS A 285 6.60 5.28 -10.49
CA LYS A 285 8.00 5.74 -10.63
C LYS A 285 8.50 6.06 -12.03
N ASP A 286 7.80 5.65 -13.09
CA ASP A 286 8.46 5.58 -14.41
C ASP A 286 7.76 6.31 -15.56
N TYR A 287 6.49 6.70 -15.40
CA TYR A 287 5.71 7.27 -16.52
C TYR A 287 4.90 8.52 -16.13
N PRO A 288 4.66 9.44 -17.08
CA PRO A 288 3.61 10.45 -16.92
C PRO A 288 2.28 9.78 -16.65
N VAL A 289 1.63 10.15 -15.55
CA VAL A 289 0.30 9.66 -15.17
C VAL A 289 -0.65 10.81 -14.89
N LEU A 290 -1.91 10.61 -15.29
CA LEU A 290 -3.06 11.40 -14.92
C LEU A 290 -3.99 10.53 -14.08
N PHE A 291 -4.14 10.86 -12.81
CA PHE A 291 -5.14 10.28 -11.93
C PHE A 291 -6.44 11.08 -12.03
N VAL A 292 -7.51 10.43 -12.49
CA VAL A 292 -8.86 10.98 -12.55
C VAL A 292 -9.62 10.50 -11.31
N LEU A 293 -10.10 11.46 -10.51
CA LEU A 293 -10.61 11.24 -9.16
C LEU A 293 -12.03 11.78 -9.01
N GLU A 294 -12.84 11.11 -8.19
CA GLU A 294 -14.16 11.64 -7.79
C GLU A 294 -14.03 12.80 -6.78
N GLU A 295 -13.06 12.70 -5.88
CA GLU A 295 -12.80 13.69 -4.83
C GLU A 295 -11.33 14.06 -4.71
N THR A 296 -11.05 15.25 -4.17
CA THR A 296 -9.67 15.68 -3.91
C THR A 296 -9.09 14.92 -2.71
N PRO A 297 -7.92 14.27 -2.83
CA PRO A 297 -7.33 13.53 -1.73
C PRO A 297 -6.96 14.45 -0.56
N LYS A 298 -7.33 14.05 0.66
CA LYS A 298 -7.06 14.84 1.88
C LYS A 298 -5.56 15.03 2.15
N TRP A 299 -4.74 14.04 1.80
CA TRP A 299 -3.28 14.11 1.98
C TRP A 299 -2.61 15.12 1.03
N LEU A 300 -3.31 15.67 0.03
CA LEU A 300 -2.77 16.70 -0.86
C LEU A 300 -2.40 17.99 -0.10
N GLY A 301 -3.03 18.25 1.04
CA GLY A 301 -2.64 19.34 1.95
C GLY A 301 -1.37 19.07 2.75
N ASP A 302 -0.88 17.84 2.75
CA ASP A 302 0.26 17.37 3.54
C ASP A 302 1.36 16.70 2.69
N MET A 303 1.54 17.21 1.46
CA MET A 303 2.51 16.69 0.49
C MET A 303 3.94 16.61 1.05
N ASN A 304 4.30 17.51 1.96
CA ASN A 304 5.61 17.52 2.60
C ASN A 304 5.86 16.24 3.40
N ASN A 305 4.93 15.87 4.27
CA ASN A 305 5.08 14.65 5.07
C ASN A 305 4.91 13.40 4.20
N VAL A 306 4.05 13.45 3.19
CA VAL A 306 3.85 12.33 2.26
C VAL A 306 5.12 11.98 1.50
N PHE A 307 5.85 12.99 1.02
CA PHE A 307 7.05 12.81 0.18
C PHE A 307 8.38 12.99 0.93
N ALA A 308 8.39 13.22 2.25
CA ALA A 308 9.59 13.55 3.03
C ALA A 308 10.75 12.56 2.80
N ASN A 309 10.44 11.26 2.81
CA ASN A 309 11.41 10.18 2.63
C ASN A 309 11.26 9.45 1.28
N ALA A 310 10.46 10.00 0.36
CA ALA A 310 10.16 9.33 -0.89
C ALA A 310 11.37 9.28 -1.84
N TYR A 311 11.62 8.10 -2.40
CA TYR A 311 12.55 7.92 -3.51
C TYR A 311 11.85 7.27 -4.72
N PRO A 312 11.95 7.86 -5.92
CA PRO A 312 12.49 9.19 -6.24
C PRO A 312 11.67 10.33 -5.62
N LYS A 313 12.25 11.53 -5.54
CA LYS A 313 11.58 12.71 -4.96
C LYS A 313 10.43 13.17 -5.87
N LEU A 314 9.47 13.91 -5.31
CA LEU A 314 8.31 14.41 -6.07
C LEU A 314 8.69 15.16 -7.35
N LYS A 315 9.72 16.01 -7.30
CA LYS A 315 10.20 16.80 -8.45
C LYS A 315 10.71 15.94 -9.63
N ASP A 316 11.07 14.68 -9.36
CA ASP A 316 11.61 13.76 -10.36
C ASP A 316 10.51 12.84 -10.93
N ARG A 317 9.27 12.95 -10.41
CA ARG A 317 8.09 12.20 -10.86
C ARG A 317 7.23 13.05 -11.78
N LYS A 318 6.42 12.42 -12.63
CA LYS A 318 5.45 13.09 -13.51
C LYS A 318 4.03 12.68 -13.13
N ILE A 319 3.42 13.43 -12.21
CA ILE A 319 2.11 13.14 -11.62
C ILE A 319 1.15 14.30 -11.90
N ALA A 320 -0.03 13.97 -12.42
CA ALA A 320 -1.15 14.87 -12.54
C ALA A 320 -2.37 14.25 -11.84
N LEU A 321 -3.14 15.08 -11.15
CA LEU A 321 -4.38 14.74 -10.46
C LEU A 321 -5.49 15.62 -11.02
N VAL A 322 -6.65 15.05 -11.34
CA VAL A 322 -7.80 15.83 -11.81
C VAL A 322 -9.07 15.35 -11.15
N VAL A 323 -9.85 16.30 -10.66
CA VAL A 323 -11.25 16.12 -10.30
C VAL A 323 -12.07 16.84 -11.37
N PRO A 324 -12.78 16.11 -12.26
CA PRO A 324 -13.49 16.71 -13.40
C PRO A 324 -14.42 17.85 -12.99
N GLY A 325 -14.43 18.93 -13.78
CA GLY A 325 -15.24 20.13 -13.56
C GLY A 325 -14.89 20.94 -12.31
N ARG A 326 -13.78 20.63 -11.62
CA ARG A 326 -13.43 21.24 -10.33
C ARG A 326 -12.01 21.76 -10.30
N VAL A 327 -11.03 20.87 -10.25
CA VAL A 327 -9.62 21.25 -10.04
C VAL A 327 -8.68 20.21 -10.63
N GLY A 328 -7.55 20.67 -11.14
CA GLY A 328 -6.45 19.81 -11.54
C GLY A 328 -5.12 20.32 -10.97
N TYR A 329 -4.22 19.38 -10.71
CA TYR A 329 -2.86 19.64 -10.26
C TYR A 329 -1.87 18.85 -11.10
N ALA A 330 -0.70 19.43 -11.40
CA ALA A 330 0.39 18.73 -12.04
C ALA A 330 1.75 19.25 -11.57
N ASN A 331 2.80 18.43 -11.73
CA ASN A 331 4.20 18.86 -11.57
C ASN A 331 5.02 18.74 -12.86
N TYR A 332 4.34 18.56 -13.99
CA TYR A 332 4.94 18.48 -15.31
C TYR A 332 3.94 19.00 -16.34
N GLU A 333 4.47 19.44 -17.48
CA GLU A 333 3.68 19.92 -18.59
C GLU A 333 3.87 19.00 -19.79
N GLN A 334 2.77 18.70 -20.47
CA GLN A 334 2.75 18.06 -21.78
C GLN A 334 1.46 18.43 -22.50
N ARG A 335 1.48 18.37 -23.83
CA ARG A 335 0.34 18.80 -24.64
C ARG A 335 -0.86 17.87 -24.42
N LEU A 336 -0.65 16.55 -24.50
CA LEU A 336 -1.72 15.58 -24.29
C LEU A 336 -2.44 15.74 -22.92
N LEU A 337 -1.69 16.05 -21.86
CA LEU A 337 -2.26 16.31 -20.53
C LEU A 337 -3.16 17.54 -20.55
N SER A 338 -2.68 18.64 -21.14
CA SER A 338 -3.42 19.90 -21.20
C SER A 338 -4.74 19.73 -21.96
N ASP A 339 -4.67 19.09 -23.13
CA ASP A 339 -5.84 18.79 -23.98
C ASP A 339 -6.88 17.93 -23.22
N LEU A 340 -6.43 16.97 -22.41
CA LEU A 340 -7.31 16.10 -21.63
C LEU A 340 -7.96 16.82 -20.45
N VAL A 341 -7.19 17.61 -19.72
CA VAL A 341 -7.68 18.31 -18.52
C VAL A 341 -8.70 19.39 -18.90
N GLU A 342 -8.49 20.09 -20.02
CA GLU A 342 -9.45 21.04 -20.58
C GLU A 342 -10.78 20.34 -20.93
N ARG A 343 -10.73 19.18 -21.59
CA ARG A 343 -11.92 18.38 -21.91
C ARG A 343 -12.64 17.83 -20.67
N LEU A 344 -11.92 17.66 -19.56
CA LEU A 344 -12.50 17.32 -18.26
C LEU A 344 -13.09 18.52 -17.52
N GLY A 345 -13.14 19.70 -18.16
CA GLY A 345 -13.77 20.91 -17.62
C GLY A 345 -12.91 21.63 -16.58
N VAL A 346 -11.59 21.52 -16.69
CA VAL A 346 -10.64 22.25 -15.84
C VAL A 346 -9.83 23.20 -16.71
N ASP A 347 -10.04 24.50 -16.50
CA ASP A 347 -9.45 25.56 -17.33
C ASP A 347 -7.92 25.68 -17.17
N GLU A 348 -7.39 25.39 -15.98
CA GLU A 348 -5.98 25.54 -15.68
C GLU A 348 -5.50 24.50 -14.66
N LEU A 349 -4.34 23.90 -14.94
CA LEU A 349 -3.62 23.03 -13.99
C LEU A 349 -2.84 23.88 -12.99
N LYS A 350 -3.10 23.64 -11.69
CA LYS A 350 -2.30 24.24 -10.62
C LYS A 350 -1.01 23.46 -10.42
N GLU A 351 0.02 24.12 -9.93
CA GLU A 351 1.17 23.39 -9.38
C GLU A 351 0.70 22.52 -8.20
N LEU A 352 1.23 21.30 -8.09
CA LEU A 352 1.08 20.52 -6.86
C LEU A 352 1.56 21.38 -5.67
N PRO A 353 0.80 21.42 -4.55
CA PRO A 353 1.15 22.24 -3.40
C PRO A 353 2.62 22.04 -3.01
N ARG A 354 3.43 23.09 -3.21
CA ARG A 354 4.84 23.07 -2.85
C ARG A 354 5.00 23.29 -1.35
N ALA A 355 6.09 22.74 -0.83
CA ALA A 355 6.58 23.04 0.49
C ALA A 355 6.58 24.55 0.74
N LEU A 356 5.94 24.99 1.83
CA LEU A 356 6.41 26.18 2.52
C LEU A 356 7.89 25.92 2.83
N LYS A 357 8.77 26.70 2.21
CA LYS A 357 10.20 26.71 2.50
C LYS A 357 10.38 26.82 4.02
N GLN A 358 10.90 25.77 4.66
CA GLN A 358 11.58 25.96 5.94
C GLN A 358 12.99 26.47 5.63
N ASP A 359 13.17 27.77 5.89
CA ASP A 359 14.42 28.50 6.09
C ASP A 359 15.73 27.89 5.55
N GLU A 360 16.15 28.36 4.38
CA GLU A 360 17.56 28.35 3.96
C GLU A 360 18.40 29.46 4.65
N THR A 361 17.90 30.04 5.75
CA THR A 361 18.61 31.05 6.55
C THR A 361 19.11 30.49 7.88
N ALA A 362 19.85 29.38 7.85
CA ALA A 362 20.56 28.90 9.04
C ALA A 362 21.86 28.12 8.74
N VAL A 363 22.58 28.43 7.65
CA VAL A 363 24.00 28.05 7.52
C VAL A 363 24.80 29.22 6.94
N GLY A 364 24.71 30.36 7.60
CA GLY A 364 25.64 31.47 7.45
C GLY A 364 26.23 31.77 8.82
N SER A 365 27.55 31.63 8.96
CA SER A 365 28.39 32.00 10.11
C SER A 365 28.40 31.08 11.34
N GLN A 366 29.27 30.07 11.32
CA GLN A 366 30.21 29.82 12.42
C GLN A 366 31.53 29.29 11.85
N VAL A 367 32.35 30.20 11.32
CA VAL A 367 33.80 29.97 11.24
C VAL A 367 34.34 30.17 12.66
N ARG A 368 34.70 29.09 13.35
CA ARG A 368 35.56 29.19 14.53
C ARG A 368 37.03 29.19 14.07
N PRO A 369 37.87 30.12 14.53
CA PRO A 369 39.29 30.08 14.25
C PRO A 369 39.94 28.91 14.99
N ARG A 370 40.91 28.25 14.34
CA ARG A 370 41.81 27.29 15.01
C ARG A 370 42.62 28.02 16.09
N PRO A 371 42.76 27.47 17.30
CA PRO A 371 43.80 27.92 18.20
C PRO A 371 45.14 27.35 17.74
N GLU A 372 46.12 28.22 17.59
CA GLU A 372 47.53 27.86 17.51
C GLU A 372 48.00 27.36 18.89
N SER A 373 48.50 26.13 18.93
CA SER A 373 49.65 25.68 19.72
C SER A 373 49.90 24.20 19.46
#